data_AF-A0A963G6M7-F1
#
_entry.id   AF-A0A963G6M7-F1
#
_cell.length_a   1.000
_cell.length_b   1.000
_cell.length_c   1.000
_cell.angle_alpha   90.00
_cell.angle_beta   90.00
_cell.angle_gamma   90.00
#
_symmetry.space_group_name_H-M   'P 1'
#
loop_
_entity.id
_entity.type
_entity.pdbx_description
1 polymer ?
#
loop_
_entity_poly.entity_id
_entity_poly.type
_entity_poly.pdbx_seq_one_letter_code
_entity_poly.pdbx_strand_id
1 'polypeptide(L)'
;FLGMVLVLEGTSVHIASQAAHNLRRNLGLPAAAFSYLTSHGALDVSHMDFYKRLVNRLQDPADQSWVIHCAKLFYRLYGDIFRNLPLSLNSAAAA
;
A
#
# COMPACT_ATOMS: atom_id res chain seq x y z
N PHE A 1 0.56 14.65 6.98
CA PHE A 1 0.86 13.37 7.64
C PHE A 1 -0.32 12.39 7.56
N LEU A 2 -1.48 12.65 8.18
CA LEU A 2 -2.59 11.67 8.23
C LEU A 2 -3.05 11.19 6.84
N GLY A 3 -3.09 12.05 5.83
CA GLY A 3 -3.43 11.64 4.46
C GLY A 3 -2.47 10.62 3.85
N MET A 4 -1.18 10.63 4.20
CA MET A 4 -0.22 9.60 3.80
C MET A 4 -0.56 8.25 4.44
N VAL A 5 -0.88 8.25 5.73
CA VAL A 5 -1.21 7.04 6.50
C VAL A 5 -2.41 6.33 5.87
N LEU A 6 -3.45 7.06 5.46
CA LEU A 6 -4.57 6.49 4.72
C LEU A 6 -4.15 5.72 3.47
N VAL A 7 -3.20 6.26 2.70
CA VAL A 7 -2.77 5.64 1.44
C VAL A 7 -1.91 4.42 1.72
N LEU A 8 -0.93 4.54 2.62
CA LEU A 8 0.01 3.47 2.92
C LEU A 8 -0.66 2.31 3.65
N GLU A 9 -1.44 2.55 4.70
CA GLU A 9 -2.12 1.47 5.43
C GLU A 9 -3.32 0.95 4.62
N GLY A 10 -4.16 1.82 4.04
CA GLY A 10 -5.37 1.39 3.35
C GLY A 10 -5.16 0.72 1.99
N THR A 11 -4.23 1.24 1.18
CA THR A 11 -4.05 0.79 -0.22
C THR A 11 -2.93 -0.25 -0.34
N SER A 12 -1.83 -0.08 0.40
CA SER A 12 -0.69 -1.00 0.33
C SER A 12 -1.08 -2.41 0.76
N VAL A 13 -1.97 -2.57 1.74
CA VAL A 13 -2.41 -3.87 2.25
C VAL A 13 -3.06 -4.75 1.20
N HIS A 14 -4.04 -4.17 0.51
CA HIS A 14 -4.81 -4.90 -0.50
C HIS A 14 -3.91 -5.26 -1.68
N ILE A 15 -3.08 -4.31 -2.12
CA ILE A 15 -2.13 -4.51 -3.20
C ILE A 15 -1.03 -5.51 -2.81
N ALA A 16 -0.50 -5.45 -1.59
CA ALA A 16 0.55 -6.34 -1.10
C ALA A 16 0.09 -7.80 -1.10
N SER A 17 -1.11 -8.06 -0.60
CA SER A 17 -1.67 -9.42 -0.58
C SER A 17 -1.86 -9.98 -2.00
N GLN A 18 -2.40 -9.18 -2.91
CA GLN A 18 -2.55 -9.57 -4.32
C GLN A 18 -1.19 -9.74 -5.03
N ALA A 19 -0.24 -8.83 -4.76
CA ALA A 19 1.10 -8.89 -5.30
C ALA A 19 1.84 -10.14 -4.81
N ALA A 20 1.78 -10.47 -3.53
CA ALA A 20 2.35 -11.70 -2.97
C ALA A 20 1.83 -12.93 -3.70
N HIS A 21 0.51 -13.02 -3.89
CA HIS A 21 -0.12 -14.14 -4.56
C HIS A 21 0.32 -14.24 -6.04
N ASN A 22 0.28 -13.13 -6.78
CA ASN A 22 0.64 -13.10 -8.19
C ASN A 22 2.14 -13.35 -8.41
N LEU A 23 3.01 -12.74 -7.61
CA LEU A 23 4.47 -12.95 -7.71
C LEU A 23 4.84 -14.38 -7.37
N ARG A 24 4.26 -14.96 -6.32
CA ARG A 24 4.47 -16.37 -5.97
C ARG A 24 4.11 -17.30 -7.12
N ARG A 25 2.95 -17.07 -7.75
CA ARG A 25 2.48 -17.90 -8.87
C ARG A 25 3.38 -17.77 -10.09
N ASN A 26 3.76 -16.54 -10.48
CA ASN A 26 4.53 -16.31 -11.69
C ASN A 26 6.02 -16.66 -11.56
N LEU A 27 6.59 -16.56 -10.35
CA LEU A 27 8.01 -16.87 -10.11
C LEU A 27 8.24 -18.32 -9.65
N GLY A 28 7.18 -19.09 -9.37
CA GLY A 28 7.30 -20.48 -8.90
C GLY A 28 7.95 -20.60 -7.52
N LEU A 29 7.99 -19.53 -6.73
CA LEU A 29 8.67 -19.47 -5.44
C LEU A 29 7.80 -20.01 -4.29
N PRO A 30 8.40 -20.58 -3.23
CA PRO A 30 7.66 -21.11 -2.08
C PRO A 30 6.98 -19.99 -1.28
N ALA A 31 5.90 -20.32 -0.56
CA ALA A 31 5.14 -19.35 0.24
C ALA A 31 6.00 -18.62 1.31
N ALA A 32 7.01 -19.30 1.86
CA ALA A 32 7.92 -18.73 2.83
C ALA A 32 8.69 -17.49 2.29
N ALA A 33 8.93 -17.42 0.98
CA ALA A 33 9.60 -16.28 0.34
C ALA A 33 8.75 -14.99 0.35
N PHE A 34 7.44 -15.10 0.64
CA PHE A 34 6.51 -13.98 0.68
C PHE A 34 5.93 -13.76 2.09
N SER A 35 6.53 -14.36 3.12
CA SER A 35 6.05 -14.29 4.51
C SER A 35 5.87 -12.86 5.00
N TYR A 36 6.83 -11.96 4.73
CA TYR A 36 6.72 -10.53 5.07
C TYR A 36 5.54 -9.84 4.37
N LEU A 37 5.42 -10.02 3.06
CA LEU A 37 4.37 -9.38 2.26
C LEU A 37 2.96 -9.91 2.64
N THR A 38 2.89 -11.17 3.07
CA THR A 38 1.64 -11.83 3.46
C THR A 38 1.23 -11.50 4.89
N SER A 39 2.18 -11.43 5.83
CA SER A 39 1.89 -11.09 7.23
C SER A 39 1.59 -9.61 7.42
N HIS A 40 2.27 -8.74 6.70
CA HIS A 40 2.05 -7.30 6.82
C HIS A 40 0.66 -6.89 6.30
N GLY A 41 0.16 -7.51 5.23
CA GLY A 41 -1.20 -7.27 4.73
C GLY A 41 -2.32 -7.76 5.66
N ALA A 42 -2.06 -8.73 6.52
CA ALA A 42 -3.06 -9.26 7.45
C ALA A 42 -3.24 -8.41 8.74
N LEU A 43 -2.24 -7.59 9.09
CA LEU A 43 -2.18 -6.84 10.36
C LEU A 43 -3.03 -5.55 10.38
N ASP A 44 -3.54 -5.10 9.25
CA ASP A 44 -3.85 -3.68 9.02
C ASP A 44 -5.35 -3.29 9.11
N VAL A 45 -6.27 -4.27 9.22
CA VAL A 45 -7.71 -3.94 9.39
C VAL A 45 -7.92 -3.15 10.70
N SER A 46 -7.24 -3.56 11.77
CA SER A 46 -7.33 -2.88 13.07
C SER A 46 -6.72 -1.48 13.07
N HIS A 47 -5.66 -1.28 12.27
CA HIS A 47 -5.01 0.02 12.08
C HIS A 47 -5.93 0.98 11.32
N MET A 48 -6.62 0.51 10.28
CA MET A 48 -7.58 1.33 9.54
C MET A 48 -8.79 1.73 10.39
N ASP A 49 -9.27 0.84 11.26
CA ASP A 49 -10.31 1.18 12.24
C ASP A 49 -9.84 2.25 13.24
N PHE A 50 -8.60 2.14 13.73
CA PHE A 50 -8.00 3.17 14.59
C PHE A 50 -7.84 4.50 13.86
N TYR A 51 -7.32 4.48 12.63
CA TYR A 51 -7.15 5.66 11.78
C TYR A 51 -8.50 6.36 11.56
N LYS A 52 -9.55 5.61 11.23
CA LYS A 52 -10.90 6.14 11.07
C LYS A 52 -11.39 6.84 12.34
N ARG A 53 -11.25 6.20 13.51
CA ARG A 53 -11.62 6.82 14.80
C ARG A 53 -10.84 8.10 15.08
N LEU A 54 -9.54 8.14 14.74
CA LEU A 54 -8.69 9.31 14.92
C LEU A 54 -9.14 10.47 14.02
N VAL A 55 -9.27 10.23 12.71
CA VAL A 55 -9.57 11.28 11.71
C VAL A 55 -10.98 11.83 11.85
N ASN A 56 -11.95 11.00 12.26
CA ASN A 56 -13.33 11.45 12.49
C ASN A 56 -13.48 12.46 13.65
N ARG A 57 -12.43 12.70 14.44
CA ARG A 57 -12.42 13.72 15.48
C ARG A 57 -12.04 15.12 14.96
N LEU A 58 -11.54 15.21 13.73
CA LEU A 58 -11.21 16.50 13.10
C LEU A 58 -12.51 17.23 12.72
N GLN A 59 -12.77 18.37 13.34
CA GLN A 59 -13.96 19.18 13.06
C GLN A 59 -13.68 20.42 12.21
N ASP A 60 -12.43 20.91 12.21
CA ASP A 60 -12.04 22.05 11.39
C ASP A 60 -12.01 21.65 9.90
N PRO A 61 -12.80 22.32 9.03
CA PRO A 61 -12.76 22.08 7.59
C PRO A 61 -11.37 22.28 6.96
N ALA A 62 -10.56 23.19 7.50
CA ALA A 62 -9.20 23.43 7.02
C ALA A 62 -8.31 22.20 7.26
N ASP A 63 -8.36 21.62 8.46
CA ASP A 63 -7.62 20.39 8.78
C ASP A 63 -8.06 19.22 7.90
N GLN A 64 -9.36 19.04 7.73
CA GLN A 64 -9.91 18.00 6.84
C GLN A 64 -9.40 18.17 5.40
N SER A 65 -9.37 19.42 4.91
CA SER A 65 -8.87 19.73 3.57
C SER A 65 -7.39 19.36 3.39
N TRP A 66 -6.56 19.58 4.41
CA TRP A 66 -5.15 19.21 4.41
C TRP A 66 -4.94 17.70 4.42
N VAL A 67 -5.75 16.95 5.17
CA VAL A 67 -5.73 15.49 5.15
C VAL A 67 -6.04 14.97 3.75
N ILE A 68 -7.09 15.49 3.12
CA ILE A 68 -7.49 15.10 1.75
C ILE A 68 -6.41 15.47 0.73
N HIS A 69 -5.87 16.68 0.81
CA HIS A 69 -4.80 17.13 -0.09
C HIS A 69 -3.58 16.21 0.01
N CYS A 70 -3.14 15.91 1.23
CA CYS A 70 -2.05 15.00 1.48
C CYS A 70 -2.33 13.60 0.91
N ALA A 71 -3.53 13.04 1.13
CA ALA A 71 -3.89 11.74 0.57
C ALA A 71 -3.81 11.71 -0.97
N LYS A 72 -4.32 12.75 -1.64
CA LYS A 72 -4.26 12.86 -3.11
C LYS A 72 -2.82 12.85 -3.64
N LEU A 73 -1.91 13.58 -2.97
CA LEU A 73 -0.50 13.57 -3.33
C LEU A 73 0.12 12.18 -3.15
N PHE A 74 -0.16 11.51 -2.04
CA PHE A 74 0.39 10.18 -1.77
C PHE A 74 -0.18 9.10 -2.68
N TYR A 75 -1.45 9.16 -3.08
CA TYR A 75 -1.99 8.26 -4.11
C TYR A 75 -1.21 8.38 -5.43
N ARG A 76 -0.93 9.62 -5.85
CA ARG A 76 -0.13 9.85 -7.06
C ARG A 76 1.29 9.30 -6.90
N LEU A 77 1.99 9.68 -5.82
CA LEU A 77 3.38 9.28 -5.57
C LEU A 77 3.52 7.76 -5.43
N TYR A 78 2.60 7.11 -4.71
CA TYR A 78 2.58 5.66 -4.59
C TYR A 78 2.35 4.99 -5.95
N GLY A 79 1.44 5.52 -6.77
CA GLY A 79 1.27 5.06 -8.15
C GLY A 79 2.46 5.36 -9.07
N ASP A 80 3.23 6.42 -8.79
CA ASP A 80 4.47 6.73 -9.52
C ASP A 80 5.54 5.66 -9.25
N ILE A 81 5.59 5.04 -8.07
CA ILE A 81 6.53 3.93 -7.79
C ILE A 81 6.36 2.81 -8.83
N PHE A 82 5.12 2.38 -9.08
CA PHE A 82 4.83 1.32 -10.05
C PHE A 82 5.04 1.77 -11.50
N ARG A 83 4.68 3.01 -11.84
CA ARG A 83 4.89 3.57 -13.19
C ARG A 83 6.37 3.71 -13.55
N ASN A 84 7.25 3.83 -12.56
CA ASN A 84 8.69 3.87 -12.74
C ASN A 84 9.35 2.48 -12.78
N LEU A 85 8.60 1.39 -12.55
CA LEU A 85 9.15 0.05 -12.72
C LEU A 85 9.41 -0.22 -14.21
N PRO A 86 10.56 -0.82 -14.56
CA PRO A 86 10.82 -1.21 -15.94
C PRO A 86 9.81 -2.26 -16.39
N LEU A 87 9.14 -2.01 -17.52
CA LEU A 87 8.15 -2.92 -18.11
C LEU A 87 8.78 -4.17 -18.75
N SER A 88 10.10 -4.16 -18.94
CA SER A 88 10.88 -5.33 -19.33
C SER A 88 11.42 -6.03 -18.10
N LEU A 89 11.03 -7.31 -17.90
CA LEU A 89 11.70 -8.18 -16.95
C LEU A 89 13.19 -8.29 -17.32
N ASN A 90 14.05 -8.17 -16.32
CA ASN A 90 15.48 -8.33 -16.50
C ASN A 90 15.75 -9.74 -17.04
N SER A 91 16.38 -9.88 -18.21
CA SER A 91 16.63 -11.18 -18.84
C SER A 91 17.40 -12.15 -17.94
N ALA A 92 18.14 -11.61 -16.96
CA ALA A 92 18.85 -12.34 -15.93
C ALA A 92 17.93 -13.04 -14.89
N ALA A 93 16.66 -12.64 -14.76
CA ALA A 93 15.70 -13.30 -13.87
C ALA A 93 15.03 -14.53 -14.50
N ALA A 94 15.20 -14.72 -15.82
CA ALA A 94 14.69 -15.86 -16.57
C ALA A 94 15.75 -16.96 -16.82
N ALA A 95 16.98 -16.73 -16.36
CA ALA A 95 18.12 -17.66 -16.41
C ALA A 95 18.36 -18.29 -15.03
#